data_AF-A0A6L6WQ79-F1
#
_entry.id   AF-A0A6L6WQ79-F1
#
_cell.length_a   1.000
_cell.length_b   1.000
_cell.length_c   1.000
_cell.angle_alpha   90.00
_cell.angle_beta   90.00
_cell.angle_gamma   90.00
#
_symmetry.space_group_name_H-M   'P 1'
#
loop_
_entity.id
_entity.type
_entity.pdbx_description
1 polymer ?
#
loop_
_entity_poly.entity_id
_entity_poly.type
_entity_poly.pdbx_seq_one_letter_code
_entity_poly.pdbx_strand_id
1 'polypeptide(L)'
;MAAPEREREGRAREREREREGRGRGRFRLDQPRPPRRKLLPDYDPEAFGRLSERIARFLGTGRFIVWMTVVIIMWVVWNVSAPDHLRFDSYPFIFLTLMLSLQASYAAPLILLAQNRQDDRDRVTHEQDRKRNERSIADTEYLTREIAALRLGLGEVATRDWIRSELQDLVKELEEQQPVFPAESGRPRDVGDR
;
A
#
# COMPACT_ATOMS: atom_id res chain seq x y z
N MET A 1 86.46 28.23 0.97
CA MET A 1 85.94 26.86 1.13
C MET A 1 84.56 26.98 1.77
N ALA A 2 83.49 27.07 0.98
CA ALA A 2 82.16 27.50 1.42
C ALA A 2 81.06 26.63 0.78
N ALA A 3 80.49 25.70 1.55
CA ALA A 3 79.24 25.00 1.24
C ALA A 3 78.69 24.27 2.48
N PRO A 4 77.70 24.85 3.21
CA PRO A 4 76.72 23.99 3.88
C PRO A 4 75.26 24.48 3.93
N GLU A 5 74.87 25.58 3.25
CA GLU A 5 73.51 26.14 3.42
C GLU A 5 72.42 25.51 2.53
N ARG A 6 72.76 25.03 1.34
CA ARG A 6 71.74 24.56 0.36
C ARG A 6 71.01 23.27 0.76
N GLU A 7 71.60 22.44 1.61
CA GLU A 7 70.97 21.19 2.08
C GLU A 7 69.96 21.39 3.22
N ARG A 8 70.04 22.53 3.92
CA ARG A 8 69.13 22.85 5.04
C ARG A 8 67.79 23.36 4.50
N GLU A 9 67.82 24.13 3.43
CA GLU A 9 66.62 24.65 2.76
C GLU A 9 65.80 23.55 2.08
N GLY A 10 66.47 22.55 1.47
CA GLY A 10 65.78 21.40 0.87
C GLY A 10 64.98 20.59 1.89
N ARG A 11 65.59 20.28 3.05
CA ARG A 11 64.94 19.54 4.14
C ARG A 11 63.83 20.32 4.85
N ALA A 12 63.89 21.65 4.87
CA ALA A 12 62.82 22.48 5.41
C ALA A 12 61.58 22.45 4.51
N ARG A 13 61.77 22.55 3.19
CA ARG A 13 60.68 22.50 2.20
C ARG A 13 60.02 21.12 2.11
N GLU A 14 60.76 20.04 2.31
CA GLU A 14 60.21 18.68 2.39
C GLU A 14 59.31 18.50 3.63
N ARG A 15 59.74 19.04 4.78
CA ARG A 15 58.96 18.98 6.03
C ARG A 15 57.69 19.84 5.98
N GLU A 16 57.67 20.91 5.20
CA GLU A 16 56.47 21.72 4.95
C GLU A 16 55.47 20.97 4.04
N ARG A 17 55.96 20.30 2.99
CA ARG A 17 55.11 19.47 2.10
C ARG A 17 54.52 18.26 2.81
N GLU A 18 55.26 17.63 3.73
CA GLU A 18 54.73 16.54 4.57
C GLU A 18 53.66 17.03 5.58
N ARG A 19 53.75 18.29 6.04
CA ARG A 19 52.75 18.88 6.95
C ARG A 19 51.48 19.28 6.23
N GLU A 20 51.56 19.75 4.98
CA GLU A 20 50.38 20.09 4.16
C GLU A 20 49.57 18.86 3.70
N GLY A 21 50.20 17.68 3.62
CA GLY A 21 49.53 16.42 3.27
C GLY A 21 48.66 15.81 4.38
N ARG A 22 48.75 16.29 5.63
CA ARG A 22 48.12 15.63 6.79
C ARG A 22 46.81 16.26 7.28
N GLY A 23 46.35 17.33 6.62
CA GLY A 23 45.30 18.22 7.14
C GLY A 23 43.94 18.19 6.42
N ARG A 24 43.67 17.23 5.53
CA ARG A 24 42.32 17.05 4.95
C ARG A 24 41.78 15.68 5.29
N GLY A 25 41.34 15.54 6.54
CA GLY A 25 40.45 14.48 6.96
C GLY A 25 39.21 14.51 6.06
N ARG A 26 39.18 13.60 5.09
CA ARG A 26 37.98 13.28 4.31
C ARG A 26 36.91 12.89 5.32
N PHE A 27 35.97 13.80 5.61
CA PHE A 27 34.73 13.45 6.27
C PHE A 27 34.04 12.42 5.38
N ARG A 28 34.21 11.14 5.69
CA ARG A 28 33.47 10.05 5.07
C ARG A 28 32.00 10.26 5.41
N LEU A 29 31.21 10.64 4.41
CA LEU A 29 29.74 10.77 4.45
C LEU A 29 29.02 9.42 4.65
N ASP A 30 29.80 8.34 4.78
CA ASP A 30 29.34 6.95 4.78
C ASP A 30 29.19 6.36 6.19
N GLN A 31 29.39 7.17 7.24
CA GLN A 31 29.08 6.76 8.60
C GLN A 31 27.71 7.30 9.02
N PRO A 32 26.71 6.42 9.25
CA PRO A 32 25.43 6.86 9.78
C PRO A 32 25.70 7.50 11.14
N ARG A 33 25.31 8.78 11.26
CA ARG A 33 25.41 9.55 12.50
C ARG A 33 24.75 8.74 13.62
N PRO A 34 25.43 8.50 14.76
CA PRO A 34 24.80 7.83 15.88
C PRO A 34 23.57 8.65 16.30
N PRO A 35 22.42 8.00 16.53
CA PRO A 35 21.17 8.71 16.82
C PRO A 35 21.38 9.56 18.06
N ARG A 36 21.21 10.88 17.91
CA ARG A 36 21.15 11.81 19.03
C ARG A 36 20.12 11.28 20.02
N ARG A 37 20.58 10.94 21.23
CA ARG A 37 19.75 10.50 22.34
C ARG A 37 18.69 11.60 22.58
N LYS A 38 17.48 11.38 22.07
CA LYS A 38 16.37 12.32 22.23
C LYS A 38 15.96 12.28 23.71
N LEU A 39 16.17 13.38 24.42
CA LEU A 39 15.65 13.67 25.76
C LEU A 39 14.15 14.02 25.73
N LEU A 40 13.41 13.52 24.74
CA LEU A 40 11.96 13.69 24.71
C LEU A 40 11.37 12.56 25.57
N PRO A 41 10.44 12.87 26.49
CA PRO A 41 9.65 11.83 27.15
C PRO A 41 9.09 10.90 26.07
N ASP A 42 9.37 9.61 26.20
CA ASP A 42 8.86 8.59 25.28
C ASP A 42 7.35 8.51 25.50
N TYR A 43 6.61 9.28 24.72
CA TYR A 43 5.16 9.29 24.77
C TYR A 43 4.70 8.00 24.11
N ASP A 44 4.49 6.96 24.93
CA ASP A 44 4.19 5.60 24.48
C ASP A 44 2.99 5.60 23.52
N PRO A 45 3.25 5.50 22.20
CA PRO A 45 2.21 5.61 21.19
C PRO A 45 1.29 4.37 21.23
N GLU A 46 1.67 3.28 21.89
CA GLU A 46 0.90 2.05 21.94
C GLU A 46 -0.21 2.12 23.01
N ALA A 47 0.04 2.80 24.13
CA ALA A 47 -0.96 3.05 25.17
C ALA A 47 -2.07 3.98 24.64
N PHE A 48 -1.69 5.06 23.96
CA PHE A 48 -2.64 5.99 23.33
C PHE A 48 -3.42 5.35 22.18
N GLY A 49 -2.77 4.50 21.36
CA GLY A 49 -3.44 3.77 20.28
C GLY A 49 -4.58 2.87 20.79
N ARG A 50 -4.34 2.13 21.88
CA ARG A 50 -5.34 1.27 22.52
C ARG A 50 -6.49 2.06 23.15
N LEU A 51 -6.17 3.21 23.77
CA LEU A 51 -7.19 4.10 24.34
C LEU A 51 -8.08 4.69 23.23
N SER A 52 -7.49 5.21 22.16
CA SER A 52 -8.23 5.78 21.02
C SER A 52 -9.13 4.75 20.34
N GLU A 53 -8.67 3.51 20.16
CA GLU A 53 -9.49 2.45 19.57
C GLU A 53 -10.68 2.05 20.47
N ARG A 54 -10.50 2.13 21.79
CA ARG A 54 -11.59 1.91 22.75
C ARG A 54 -12.59 3.07 22.71
N ILE A 55 -12.11 4.31 22.66
CA ILE A 55 -12.94 5.51 22.54
C ILE A 55 -13.71 5.52 21.22
N ALA A 56 -13.07 5.19 20.10
CA ALA A 56 -13.71 5.13 18.78
C ALA A 56 -14.86 4.12 18.74
N ARG A 57 -14.66 2.91 19.27
CA ARG A 57 -15.74 1.91 19.40
C ARG A 57 -16.85 2.36 20.35
N PHE A 58 -16.51 3.14 21.38
CA PHE A 58 -17.45 3.65 22.35
C PHE A 58 -18.32 4.79 21.80
N LEU A 59 -17.71 5.76 21.09
CA LEU A 59 -18.41 6.90 20.47
C LEU A 59 -19.22 6.49 19.23
N GLY A 60 -18.74 5.50 18.46
CA GLY A 60 -19.47 5.01 17.27
C GLY A 60 -20.72 4.19 17.60
N THR A 61 -20.90 3.77 18.85
CA THR A 61 -22.07 3.01 19.27
C THR A 61 -23.10 3.94 19.91
N GLY A 62 -24.35 3.94 19.44
CA GLY A 62 -25.45 4.78 19.98
C GLY A 62 -25.73 4.62 21.49
N ARG A 63 -25.11 3.62 22.14
CA ARG A 63 -25.14 3.39 23.59
C ARG A 63 -24.54 4.55 24.41
N PHE A 64 -23.56 5.29 23.89
CA PHE A 64 -23.00 6.45 24.61
C PHE A 64 -24.05 7.54 24.83
N ILE A 65 -24.81 7.86 23.78
CA ILE A 65 -25.86 8.88 23.83
C ILE A 65 -26.93 8.46 24.84
N VAL A 66 -27.37 7.20 24.79
CA VAL A 66 -28.34 6.66 25.76
C VAL A 66 -27.87 6.82 27.20
N TRP A 67 -26.63 6.44 27.51
CA TRP A 67 -26.08 6.58 28.87
C TRP A 67 -26.00 8.05 29.31
N MET A 68 -25.52 8.95 28.43
CA MET A 68 -25.46 10.38 28.73
C MET A 68 -26.84 10.98 28.99
N THR A 69 -27.85 10.62 28.19
CA THR A 69 -29.23 11.05 28.40
C THR A 69 -29.79 10.55 29.74
N VAL A 70 -29.52 9.28 30.11
CA VAL A 70 -29.95 8.73 31.39
C VAL A 70 -29.33 9.49 32.57
N VAL A 71 -28.04 9.84 32.50
CA VAL A 71 -27.36 10.63 33.55
C VAL A 71 -27.99 12.01 33.69
N ILE A 72 -28.24 12.71 32.57
CA ILE A 72 -28.87 14.03 32.59
C ILE A 72 -30.27 13.94 33.21
N ILE A 73 -31.08 12.96 32.78
CA ILE A 73 -32.42 12.74 33.33
C ILE A 73 -32.35 12.45 34.83
N MET A 74 -31.46 11.55 35.25
CA MET A 74 -31.27 11.21 36.66
C MET A 74 -30.88 12.43 37.50
N TRP A 75 -29.99 13.29 36.98
CA TRP A 75 -29.59 14.53 37.66
C TRP A 75 -30.74 15.52 37.80
N VAL A 76 -31.51 15.71 36.73
CA VAL A 76 -32.69 16.60 36.74
C VAL A 76 -33.74 16.06 37.71
N VAL A 77 -34.05 14.76 37.64
CA VAL A 77 -35.02 14.11 38.54
C VAL A 77 -34.57 14.24 40.00
N TRP A 78 -33.28 14.02 40.29
CA TRP A 78 -32.74 14.20 41.63
C TRP A 78 -32.92 15.63 42.14
N ASN A 79 -32.55 16.64 41.35
CA ASN A 79 -32.67 18.04 41.76
C ASN A 79 -34.12 18.55 41.85
N VAL A 80 -35.04 18.00 41.05
CA VAL A 80 -36.47 18.37 41.09
C VAL A 80 -37.18 17.71 42.26
N SER A 81 -36.92 16.42 42.49
CA SER A 81 -37.56 15.61 43.54
C SER A 81 -36.98 15.86 44.94
N ALA A 82 -35.78 16.42 45.03
CA ALA A 82 -35.17 16.81 46.30
C ALA A 82 -35.93 17.99 46.95
N PRO A 83 -36.20 17.93 48.27
CA PRO A 83 -36.76 19.06 49.02
C PRO A 83 -35.76 20.23 49.12
N ASP A 84 -36.25 21.46 49.29
CA ASP A 84 -35.48 22.72 49.14
C ASP A 84 -34.15 22.79 49.91
N HIS A 85 -34.01 22.03 50.99
CA HIS A 85 -32.79 21.97 51.82
C HIS A 85 -31.68 21.05 51.24
N LEU A 86 -32.00 20.20 50.27
CA LEU A 86 -31.09 19.25 49.59
C LEU A 86 -30.94 19.54 48.08
N ARG A 87 -31.58 20.60 47.58
CA ARG A 87 -31.46 21.04 46.18
C ARG A 87 -30.07 21.61 45.94
N PHE A 88 -29.18 20.78 45.39
CA PHE A 88 -27.81 21.16 45.05
C PHE A 88 -27.76 22.09 43.83
N ASP A 89 -28.72 21.95 42.89
CA ASP A 89 -28.75 22.67 41.61
C ASP A 89 -30.21 23.03 41.21
N SER A 90 -30.72 24.14 41.76
CA SER A 90 -32.04 24.70 41.41
C SER A 90 -32.05 25.28 39.99
N TYR A 91 -33.24 25.40 39.39
CA TYR A 91 -33.42 26.04 38.08
C TYR A 91 -32.71 27.41 38.05
N PRO A 92 -31.73 27.66 37.15
CA PRO A 92 -31.53 27.09 35.81
C PRO A 92 -30.47 25.97 35.66
N PHE A 93 -30.16 25.18 36.70
CA PHE A 93 -29.17 24.10 36.68
C PHE A 93 -27.75 24.57 36.29
N ILE A 94 -27.19 25.49 37.07
CA ILE A 94 -25.89 26.12 36.78
C ILE A 94 -24.75 25.09 36.85
N PHE A 95 -24.81 24.13 37.77
CA PHE A 95 -23.76 23.12 37.91
C PHE A 95 -23.76 22.16 36.73
N LEU A 96 -24.94 21.70 36.31
CA LEU A 96 -25.07 20.87 35.11
C LEU A 96 -24.54 21.60 33.87
N THR A 97 -24.84 22.89 33.74
CA THR A 97 -24.36 23.72 32.61
C THR A 97 -22.84 23.89 32.64
N LEU A 98 -22.25 24.18 33.80
CA LEU A 98 -20.80 24.29 33.98
C LEU A 98 -20.09 22.96 33.68
N MET A 99 -20.67 21.85 34.10
CA MET A 99 -20.10 20.53 33.84
C MET A 99 -20.17 20.17 32.36
N LEU A 100 -21.28 20.46 31.68
CA LEU A 100 -21.41 20.24 30.23
C LEU A 100 -20.48 21.15 29.41
N SER A 101 -20.29 22.40 29.82
CA SER A 101 -19.36 23.31 29.13
C SER A 101 -17.90 22.85 29.29
N LEU A 102 -17.52 22.41 30.49
CA LEU A 102 -16.22 21.79 30.74
C LEU A 102 -16.05 20.50 29.94
N GLN A 103 -17.09 19.65 29.89
CA GLN A 103 -17.07 18.40 29.14
C GLN A 103 -16.81 18.65 27.65
N ALA A 104 -17.47 19.65 27.05
CA ALA A 104 -17.23 20.03 25.67
C ALA A 104 -15.80 20.56 25.46
N SER A 105 -15.30 21.38 26.38
CA SER A 105 -13.95 21.96 26.31
C SER A 105 -12.85 20.90 26.37
N TYR A 106 -12.99 19.86 27.21
CA TYR A 106 -12.02 18.77 27.31
C TYR A 106 -12.21 17.68 26.24
N ALA A 107 -13.41 17.53 25.69
CA ALA A 107 -13.67 16.59 24.60
C ALA A 107 -12.91 16.98 23.32
N ALA A 108 -12.87 18.26 22.97
CA ALA A 108 -12.19 18.75 21.77
C ALA A 108 -10.71 18.30 21.63
N PRO A 109 -9.83 18.51 22.64
CA PRO A 109 -8.43 18.05 22.54
C PRO A 109 -8.31 16.53 22.55
N LEU A 110 -9.16 15.80 23.28
CA LEU A 110 -9.18 14.34 23.25
C LEU A 110 -9.56 13.79 21.87
N ILE A 111 -10.55 14.40 21.22
CA ILE A 111 -10.98 14.06 19.87
C ILE A 111 -9.88 14.40 18.87
N LEU A 112 -9.24 15.57 18.98
CA LEU A 112 -8.11 15.97 18.12
C LEU A 112 -6.92 15.00 18.22
N LEU A 113 -6.61 14.50 19.42
CA LEU A 113 -5.56 13.48 19.59
C LEU A 113 -5.97 12.12 18.98
N ALA A 114 -7.25 11.76 19.05
CA ALA A 114 -7.75 10.55 18.42
C ALA A 114 -7.73 10.67 16.88
N GLN A 115 -8.06 11.84 16.33
CA GLN A 115 -8.08 12.13 14.89
C GLN A 115 -6.68 12.16 14.27
N ASN A 116 -5.69 12.82 14.89
CA ASN A 116 -4.32 12.87 14.36
C ASN A 116 -3.73 11.47 14.06
N ARG A 117 -4.11 10.47 14.87
CA ARG A 117 -3.67 9.07 14.66
C ARG A 117 -4.46 8.31 13.60
N GLN A 118 -5.71 8.68 13.35
CA GLN A 118 -6.45 8.14 12.21
C GLN A 118 -5.85 8.70 10.93
N ASP A 119 -5.60 10.02 10.87
CA ASP A 119 -5.00 10.69 9.72
C ASP A 119 -3.60 10.14 9.37
N ASP A 120 -2.77 9.83 10.37
CA ASP A 120 -1.46 9.19 10.15
C ASP A 120 -1.58 7.77 9.57
N ARG A 121 -2.53 6.96 10.06
CA ARG A 121 -2.80 5.61 9.50
C ARG A 121 -3.36 5.68 8.09
N ASP A 122 -4.28 6.60 7.86
CA ASP A 122 -4.92 6.81 6.57
C ASP A 122 -3.87 7.28 5.56
N ARG A 123 -2.96 8.17 5.95
CA ARG A 123 -1.83 8.59 5.11
C ARG A 123 -0.93 7.41 4.70
N VAL A 124 -0.53 6.55 5.64
CA VAL A 124 0.30 5.38 5.32
C VAL A 124 -0.44 4.42 4.39
N THR A 125 -1.73 4.20 4.64
CA THR A 125 -2.58 3.35 3.79
C THR A 125 -2.68 3.93 2.38
N HIS A 126 -2.91 5.24 2.24
CA HIS A 126 -2.94 5.93 0.95
C HIS A 126 -1.60 5.87 0.19
N GLU A 127 -0.47 6.00 0.90
CA GLU A 127 0.86 5.87 0.28
C GLU A 127 1.13 4.44 -0.21
N GLN A 128 0.68 3.42 0.53
CA GLN A 128 0.79 2.02 0.11
C GLN A 128 -0.12 1.72 -1.09
N ASP A 129 -1.37 2.17 -1.06
CA ASP A 129 -2.30 2.00 -2.17
C ASP A 129 -1.81 2.67 -3.44
N ARG A 130 -1.19 3.85 -3.35
CA ARG A 130 -0.53 4.49 -4.50
C ARG A 130 0.53 3.60 -5.12
N LYS A 131 1.47 3.09 -4.33
CA LYS A 131 2.53 2.19 -4.81
C LYS A 131 1.97 0.90 -5.39
N ARG A 132 0.90 0.37 -4.79
CA ARG A 132 0.23 -0.85 -5.26
C ARG A 132 -0.48 -0.61 -6.59
N ASN A 133 -1.12 0.54 -6.75
CA ASN A 133 -1.78 0.94 -7.99
C ASN A 133 -0.76 1.15 -9.13
N GLU A 134 0.38 1.80 -8.85
CA GLU A 134 1.48 1.94 -9.81
C GLU A 134 1.99 0.57 -10.29
N ARG A 135 2.18 -0.39 -9.37
CA ARG A 135 2.56 -1.76 -9.71
C ARG A 135 1.47 -2.47 -10.52
N SER A 136 0.20 -2.32 -10.14
CA SER A 136 -0.93 -2.93 -10.84
C SER A 136 -1.06 -2.42 -12.27
N ILE A 137 -0.81 -1.13 -12.50
CA ILE A 137 -0.78 -0.55 -13.85
C ILE A 137 0.36 -1.17 -14.65
N ALA A 138 1.57 -1.25 -14.08
CA ALA A 138 2.72 -1.86 -14.74
C ALA A 138 2.49 -3.36 -15.07
N ASP A 139 1.89 -4.12 -14.16
CA ASP A 139 1.54 -5.53 -14.38
C ASP A 139 0.48 -5.66 -15.48
N THR A 140 -0.50 -4.76 -15.52
CA THR A 140 -1.53 -4.74 -16.57
C THR A 140 -0.93 -4.41 -17.94
N GLU A 141 -0.02 -3.42 -18.00
CA GLU A 141 0.71 -3.08 -19.22
C GLU A 141 1.59 -4.24 -19.70
N TYR A 142 2.27 -4.92 -18.76
CA TYR A 142 3.08 -6.08 -19.05
C TYR A 142 2.23 -7.23 -19.62
N LEU A 143 1.15 -7.61 -18.93
CA LEU A 143 0.22 -8.65 -19.40
C LEU A 143 -0.40 -8.29 -20.75
N THR A 144 -0.77 -7.02 -20.96
CA THR A 144 -1.33 -6.58 -22.26
C THR A 144 -0.30 -6.70 -23.38
N ARG A 145 0.96 -6.33 -23.12
CA ARG A 145 2.06 -6.51 -24.08
C ARG A 145 2.33 -7.99 -24.34
N GLU A 146 2.33 -8.82 -23.30
CA GLU A 146 2.56 -10.26 -23.42
C GLU A 146 1.44 -10.93 -24.20
N ILE A 147 0.17 -10.57 -23.95
CA ILE A 147 -0.99 -11.05 -24.71
C ILE A 147 -0.91 -10.59 -26.17
N ALA A 148 -0.47 -9.36 -26.43
CA ALA A 148 -0.28 -8.87 -27.79
C ALA A 148 0.83 -9.66 -28.52
N ALA A 149 1.94 -9.94 -27.84
CA ALA A 149 3.01 -10.78 -28.37
C ALA A 149 2.55 -12.22 -28.61
N LEU A 150 1.80 -12.81 -27.68
CA LEU A 150 1.22 -14.14 -27.79
C LEU A 150 0.22 -14.21 -28.95
N ARG A 151 -0.60 -13.17 -29.13
CA ARG A 151 -1.53 -13.04 -30.26
C ARG A 151 -0.80 -12.93 -31.60
N LEU A 152 0.33 -12.23 -31.66
CA LEU A 152 1.14 -12.15 -32.88
C LEU A 152 1.81 -13.49 -33.17
N GLY A 153 2.38 -14.15 -32.16
CA GLY A 153 2.96 -15.50 -32.31
C GLY A 153 1.93 -16.55 -32.72
N LEU A 154 0.73 -16.53 -32.15
CA LEU A 154 -0.40 -17.39 -32.58
C LEU A 154 -1.01 -16.95 -33.92
N GLY A 155 -0.87 -15.68 -34.30
CA GLY A 155 -1.30 -15.17 -35.59
C GLY A 155 -0.39 -15.59 -36.74
N GLU A 156 0.91 -15.69 -36.47
CA GLU A 156 1.93 -16.23 -37.38
C GLU A 156 1.88 -17.76 -37.44
N VAL A 157 1.57 -18.42 -36.32
CA VAL A 157 1.38 -19.87 -36.23
C VAL A 157 -0.12 -20.21 -36.25
N ALA A 158 -0.65 -20.40 -37.47
CA ALA A 158 -1.63 -21.45 -37.70
C ALA A 158 -3.07 -21.29 -37.15
N THR A 159 -3.96 -20.65 -37.90
CA THR A 159 -5.40 -20.98 -37.71
C THR A 159 -6.21 -21.20 -38.96
N ARG A 160 -5.83 -20.64 -40.12
CA ARG A 160 -6.59 -20.88 -41.35
C ARG A 160 -5.86 -21.77 -42.32
N ASP A 161 -4.69 -21.35 -42.80
CA ASP A 161 -4.02 -22.07 -43.87
C ASP A 161 -3.31 -23.34 -43.37
N TRP A 162 -2.73 -23.31 -42.17
CA TRP A 162 -2.14 -24.50 -41.55
C TRP A 162 -3.20 -25.52 -41.08
N ILE A 163 -4.26 -25.07 -40.40
CA ILE A 163 -5.35 -26.00 -40.00
C ILE A 163 -6.01 -26.60 -41.24
N ARG A 164 -6.16 -25.83 -42.31
CA ARG A 164 -6.69 -26.32 -43.58
C ARG A 164 -5.74 -27.33 -44.25
N SER A 165 -4.43 -27.07 -44.29
CA SER A 165 -3.49 -28.02 -44.88
C SER A 165 -3.42 -29.32 -44.09
N GLU A 166 -3.39 -29.24 -42.76
CA GLU A 166 -3.34 -30.44 -41.90
C GLU A 166 -4.62 -31.27 -42.00
N LEU A 167 -5.80 -30.62 -42.05
CA LEU A 167 -7.07 -31.31 -42.29
C LEU A 167 -7.12 -31.94 -43.69
N GLN A 168 -6.56 -31.28 -44.71
CA GLN A 168 -6.51 -31.83 -46.07
C GLN A 168 -5.56 -33.03 -46.17
N ASP A 169 -4.39 -32.96 -45.55
CA ASP A 169 -3.43 -34.07 -45.51
C ASP A 169 -4.03 -35.28 -44.78
N LEU A 170 -4.68 -35.07 -43.62
CA LEU A 170 -5.37 -36.15 -42.89
C LEU A 170 -6.55 -36.75 -43.68
N VAL A 171 -7.33 -35.92 -44.39
CA VAL A 171 -8.41 -36.41 -45.26
C VAL A 171 -7.86 -37.24 -46.41
N LYS A 172 -6.77 -36.78 -47.03
CA LYS A 172 -6.12 -37.47 -48.14
C LYS A 172 -5.52 -38.81 -47.70
N GLU A 173 -4.92 -38.86 -46.52
CA GLU A 173 -4.40 -40.10 -45.93
C GLU A 173 -5.51 -41.12 -45.67
N LEU A 174 -6.70 -40.68 -45.23
CA LEU A 174 -7.88 -41.54 -45.07
C LEU A 174 -8.45 -42.02 -46.42
N GLU A 175 -8.41 -41.19 -47.45
CA GLU A 175 -8.82 -41.56 -48.82
C GLU A 175 -7.86 -42.60 -49.43
N GLU A 176 -6.56 -42.43 -49.26
CA GLU A 176 -5.54 -43.38 -49.72
C GLU A 176 -5.62 -44.74 -49.00
N GLN A 177 -6.18 -44.77 -47.79
CA GLN A 177 -6.45 -46.00 -47.04
C GLN A 177 -7.80 -46.65 -47.39
N GLN A 178 -8.65 -46.06 -48.24
CA GLN A 178 -9.83 -46.76 -48.74
C GLN A 178 -9.42 -47.75 -49.85
N PRO A 179 -9.56 -49.08 -49.64
CA PRO A 179 -9.30 -50.04 -50.69
C PRO A 179 -10.38 -49.88 -51.76
N VAL A 180 -9.96 -49.50 -52.97
CA VAL A 180 -10.81 -49.39 -54.15
C VAL A 180 -11.45 -50.75 -54.43
N PHE A 181 -12.74 -50.91 -54.12
CA PHE A 181 -13.51 -52.07 -54.52
C PHE A 181 -13.73 -52.01 -56.04
N PRO A 182 -13.24 -52.99 -56.84
CA PRO A 182 -13.38 -52.93 -58.30
C PRO A 182 -14.84 -53.15 -58.70
N ALA A 183 -15.43 -52.18 -59.40
CA ALA A 183 -16.75 -52.29 -59.98
C ALA A 183 -16.78 -53.41 -61.05
N GLU A 184 -17.74 -54.32 -60.89
CA GLU A 184 -18.00 -55.44 -61.80
C GLU A 184 -18.22 -54.98 -63.24
N SER A 185 -17.60 -55.71 -64.16
CA SER A 185 -17.60 -55.48 -65.60
C SER A 185 -18.94 -55.87 -66.26
N GLY A 186 -19.64 -54.88 -66.81
CA GLY A 186 -20.80 -55.10 -67.68
C GLY A 186 -20.37 -55.70 -69.03
N ARG A 187 -20.61 -57.00 -69.22
CA ARG A 187 -20.47 -57.70 -70.52
C ARG A 187 -21.39 -57.10 -71.59
N PRO A 188 -20.91 -56.82 -72.82
CA PRO A 188 -21.80 -56.61 -73.96
C PRO A 188 -22.33 -57.98 -74.42
N ARG A 189 -23.65 -58.16 -74.39
CA ARG A 189 -24.31 -59.30 -75.05
C ARG A 189 -24.41 -58.99 -76.54
N ASP A 190 -23.61 -59.71 -77.30
CA ASP A 190 -23.76 -59.91 -78.73
C ASP A 190 -25.12 -60.58 -79.00
N VAL A 191 -26.02 -59.90 -79.72
CA VAL A 191 -27.22 -60.51 -80.31
C VAL A 191 -27.38 -59.93 -81.70
N GLY A 192 -27.06 -60.76 -82.69
CA GLY A 192 -27.25 -60.45 -84.09
C GLY A 192 -28.63 -60.78 -84.63
N ASP A 193 -28.67 -60.68 -85.95
CA ASP A 193 -29.57 -61.28 -86.94
C ASP A 193 -30.75 -60.42 -87.44
N ARG A 194 -30.66 -60.21 -88.78
CA ARG A 194 -31.69 -59.89 -89.80
C ARG A 194 -31.94 -58.44 -90.21
#